data_AF-A0A517QY20-F1
#
_entry.id   AF-A0A517QY20-F1
#
_cell.length_a   1.000
_cell.length_b   1.000
_cell.length_c   1.000
_cell.angle_alpha   90.00
_cell.angle_beta   90.00
_cell.angle_gamma   90.00
#
_symmetry.space_group_name_H-M   'P 1'
#
loop_
_entity.id
_entity.type
_entity.pdbx_description
1 polymer ?
#
loop_
_entity_poly.entity_id
_entity_poly.type
_entity_poly.pdbx_seq_one_letter_code
_entity_poly.pdbx_strand_id
1 'polypeptide(L)'
;MGRQIQLYVCPLMREAIVSEAKRVGAKLVSHSAAGADIEFSTNFGGSPEGRIWTEAADPSQYLALCRAAKRGAAYDREAKLWVKRASQEEFRAYWVARQKSLDELVARNRKFYIEVLGGRPVKP
;
A
#
# COMPACT_ATOMS: atom_id res chain seq x y z
N MET A 1 10.22 -17.81 -2.82
CA MET A 1 9.49 -16.93 -1.89
C MET A 1 9.65 -15.50 -2.38
N GLY A 2 8.55 -14.84 -2.76
CA GLY A 2 8.58 -13.48 -3.33
C GLY A 2 8.90 -12.40 -2.28
N ARG A 3 9.32 -11.22 -2.75
CA ARG A 3 9.70 -10.07 -1.90
C ARG A 3 8.73 -8.91 -2.14
N GLN A 4 8.37 -8.17 -1.09
CA GLN A 4 7.50 -7.01 -1.23
C GLN A 4 7.78 -5.87 -0.25
N ILE A 5 7.42 -4.66 -0.67
CA ILE A 5 7.20 -3.51 0.22
C ILE A 5 5.84 -2.87 -0.07
N GLN A 6 5.25 -2.28 0.96
CA GLN A 6 3.98 -1.57 0.89
C GLN A 6 4.23 -0.06 0.97
N LEU A 7 3.49 0.71 0.18
CA LEU A 7 3.74 2.11 -0.11
C LEU A 7 2.46 2.93 -0.04
N TYR A 8 2.58 4.20 0.37
CA TYR A 8 1.62 5.25 0.01
C TYR A 8 2.10 5.93 -1.28
N VAL A 9 1.42 5.65 -2.38
CA VAL A 9 1.79 6.05 -3.75
C VAL A 9 1.25 7.43 -4.06
N CYS A 10 1.92 8.46 -3.55
CA CYS A 10 1.75 9.84 -3.99
C CYS A 10 2.41 10.09 -5.37
N PRO A 11 2.11 11.22 -6.06
CA PRO A 11 2.70 11.53 -7.37
C PRO A 11 4.24 11.46 -7.39
N LEU A 12 4.90 12.03 -6.38
CA LEU A 12 6.36 12.00 -6.26
C LEU A 12 6.92 10.58 -6.07
N MET A 13 6.20 9.71 -5.36
CA MET A 13 6.63 8.32 -5.20
C MET A 13 6.47 7.55 -6.52
N ARG A 14 5.35 7.76 -7.21
CA ARG A 14 5.08 7.16 -8.52
C ARG A 14 6.15 7.57 -9.53
N GLU A 15 6.46 8.85 -9.63
CA GLU A 15 7.47 9.38 -10.55
C GLU A 15 8.85 8.78 -10.25
N ALA A 16 9.26 8.75 -8.98
CA ALA A 16 10.54 8.17 -8.58
C ALA A 16 10.67 6.69 -8.98
N ILE A 17 9.61 5.90 -8.81
CA ILE A 17 9.59 4.48 -9.17
C ILE A 17 9.62 4.30 -10.69
N VAL A 18 8.79 5.04 -11.43
CA VAL A 18 8.71 4.94 -12.90
C VAL A 18 10.01 5.41 -13.57
N SER A 19 10.60 6.50 -13.07
CA SER A 19 11.89 7.01 -13.55
C SER A 19 13.01 6.02 -13.29
N GLU A 20 13.08 5.47 -12.07
CA GLU A 20 14.09 4.47 -11.72
C GLU A 20 13.91 3.18 -12.53
N ALA A 21 12.67 2.73 -12.76
CA ALA A 21 12.39 1.55 -13.57
C ALA A 21 12.94 1.69 -14.99
N LYS A 22 12.73 2.86 -15.62
CA LYS A 22 13.32 3.19 -16.92
C LYS A 22 14.84 3.15 -16.86
N ARG A 23 15.44 3.73 -15.82
CA ARG A 23 16.90 3.81 -15.63
C ARG A 23 17.55 2.42 -15.51
N VAL A 24 16.90 1.48 -14.80
CA VAL A 24 17.44 0.13 -14.56
C VAL A 24 16.91 -0.93 -15.53
N GLY A 25 16.10 -0.55 -16.51
CA GLY A 25 15.47 -1.48 -17.46
C GLY A 25 14.48 -2.45 -16.81
N ALA A 26 13.85 -2.07 -15.71
CA ALA A 26 12.86 -2.90 -15.03
C ALA A 26 11.50 -2.80 -15.74
N LYS A 27 10.90 -3.95 -16.05
CA LYS A 27 9.54 -4.00 -16.58
C LYS A 27 8.52 -3.99 -15.44
N LEU A 28 7.74 -2.91 -15.37
CA LEU A 28 6.68 -2.77 -14.38
C LEU A 28 5.36 -3.33 -14.92
N VAL A 29 4.69 -4.15 -14.12
CA VAL A 29 3.32 -4.63 -14.38
C VAL A 29 2.40 -4.23 -13.24
N SER A 30 1.10 -4.08 -13.52
CA SER A 30 0.12 -3.66 -12.52
C SER A 30 -0.43 -4.80 -11.65
N HIS A 31 -0.23 -6.05 -12.06
CA HIS A 31 -0.62 -7.26 -11.35
C HIS A 31 0.10 -8.46 -11.97
N SER A 32 0.12 -9.59 -11.25
CA SER A 32 0.58 -10.89 -11.75
C SER A 32 1.99 -10.84 -12.36
N ALA A 33 2.93 -10.17 -11.69
CA ALA A 33 4.32 -10.21 -12.12
C ALA A 33 4.83 -11.65 -12.13
N ALA A 34 5.58 -12.00 -13.17
CA ALA A 34 6.17 -13.32 -13.35
C ALA A 34 7.60 -13.21 -13.87
N GLY A 35 8.44 -14.17 -13.48
CA GLY A 35 9.84 -14.21 -13.91
C GLY A 35 10.63 -12.98 -13.45
N ALA A 36 11.11 -12.17 -14.40
CA ALA A 36 11.89 -10.96 -14.13
C ALA A 36 11.03 -9.69 -13.97
N ASP A 37 9.71 -9.78 -14.20
CA ASP A 37 8.83 -8.61 -14.08
C ASP A 37 8.70 -8.17 -12.61
N ILE A 38 8.42 -6.88 -12.42
CA ILE A 38 8.18 -6.29 -11.11
C ILE A 38 6.76 -5.77 -11.06
N GLU A 39 5.99 -6.23 -10.08
CA GLU A 39 4.68 -5.67 -9.85
C GLU A 39 4.84 -4.33 -9.15
N PHE A 40 4.31 -3.27 -9.78
CA PHE A 40 4.07 -1.99 -9.15
C PHE A 40 2.58 -1.68 -9.26
N SER A 41 1.83 -2.09 -8.24
CA SER A 41 0.38 -1.91 -8.18
C SER A 41 0.02 -0.77 -7.25
N THR A 42 -1.01 -0.02 -7.66
CA THR A 42 -1.82 0.79 -6.74
C THR A 42 -3.11 0.03 -6.50
N ASN A 43 -3.56 -0.07 -5.25
CA ASN A 43 -4.73 -0.83 -4.85
C ASN A 43 -5.92 -0.49 -5.76
N PHE A 44 -6.60 -1.53 -6.20
CA PHE A 44 -7.82 -1.42 -7.01
C PHE A 44 -8.83 -0.49 -6.30
N GLY A 45 -9.46 0.42 -7.05
CA GLY A 45 -10.50 1.32 -6.53
C GLY A 45 -10.04 2.73 -6.15
N GLY A 46 -8.89 3.20 -6.65
CA GLY A 46 -8.43 4.58 -6.43
C GLY A 46 -7.78 4.82 -5.07
N SER A 47 -7.49 3.76 -4.32
CA SER A 47 -6.71 3.86 -3.08
C SER A 47 -5.26 4.25 -3.39
N PRO A 48 -4.68 5.19 -2.63
CA PRO A 48 -3.27 5.58 -2.77
C PRO A 48 -2.31 4.53 -2.22
N GLU A 49 -2.79 3.43 -1.62
CA GLU A 49 -1.93 2.33 -1.18
C GLU A 49 -1.45 1.52 -2.38
N GLY A 50 -0.21 1.05 -2.34
CA GLY A 50 0.35 0.24 -3.40
C GLY A 50 1.50 -0.63 -2.91
N ARG A 51 2.01 -1.47 -3.80
CA ARG A 51 3.14 -2.34 -3.49
C ARG A 51 4.13 -2.43 -4.62
N ILE A 52 5.39 -2.70 -4.25
CA ILE A 52 6.41 -3.20 -5.17
C ILE A 52 6.66 -4.66 -4.79
N TRP A 53 6.44 -5.59 -5.72
CA TRP A 53 6.61 -7.02 -5.48
C TRP A 53 7.38 -7.68 -6.64
N THR A 54 8.19 -8.70 -6.32
CA THR A 54 8.82 -9.55 -7.33
C THR A 54 9.02 -10.98 -6.82
N GLU A 55 8.99 -11.95 -7.73
CA GLU A 55 9.44 -13.32 -7.52
C GLU A 55 10.81 -13.62 -8.12
N ALA A 56 11.44 -12.64 -8.78
CA ALA A 56 12.71 -12.81 -9.46
C ALA A 56 13.81 -13.34 -8.52
N ALA A 57 14.60 -14.28 -9.04
CA ALA A 57 15.75 -14.83 -8.35
C ALA A 57 16.81 -13.76 -8.10
N ASP A 58 17.11 -12.93 -9.12
CA ASP A 58 17.93 -11.73 -8.99
C ASP A 58 17.07 -10.53 -8.55
N PRO A 59 17.26 -9.99 -7.33
CA PRO A 59 16.49 -8.86 -6.84
C PRO A 59 17.12 -7.50 -7.20
N SER A 60 18.15 -7.43 -8.05
CA SER A 60 18.90 -6.20 -8.36
C SER A 60 18.00 -5.02 -8.74
N GLN A 61 17.11 -5.21 -9.71
CA GLN A 61 16.14 -4.21 -10.17
C GLN A 61 15.12 -3.86 -9.08
N TYR A 62 14.62 -4.85 -8.35
CA TYR A 62 13.72 -4.65 -7.22
C TYR A 62 14.34 -3.79 -6.11
N LEU A 63 15.61 -4.04 -5.77
CA LEU A 63 16.32 -3.28 -4.76
C LEU A 63 16.55 -1.83 -5.20
N ALA A 64 16.81 -1.59 -6.49
CA ALA A 64 16.92 -0.24 -7.03
C ALA A 64 15.61 0.54 -6.89
N LEU A 65 14.49 -0.07 -7.28
CA LEU A 65 13.16 0.52 -7.13
C LEU A 65 12.80 0.77 -5.66
N CYS A 66 13.14 -0.16 -4.77
CA CYS A 66 12.95 0.03 -3.33
C CYS A 66 13.74 1.23 -2.80
N ARG A 67 14.99 1.42 -3.24
CA ARG A 67 15.79 2.58 -2.84
C ARG A 67 15.19 3.89 -3.35
N ALA A 68 14.70 3.92 -4.60
CA ALA A 68 14.02 5.09 -5.16
C ALA A 68 12.72 5.43 -4.42
N ALA A 69 11.89 4.42 -4.13
CA ALA A 69 10.67 4.58 -3.34
C ALA A 69 10.98 5.12 -1.93
N LYS A 70 11.97 4.53 -1.24
CA LYS A 70 12.36 4.89 0.14
C LYS A 70 13.10 6.22 0.26
N ARG A 71 13.70 6.75 -0.81
CA ARG A 71 14.44 8.02 -0.77
C ARG A 71 13.53 9.17 -0.32
N GLY A 72 13.81 9.79 0.82
CA GLY A 72 12.94 10.85 1.37
C GLY A 72 11.58 10.36 1.87
N ALA A 73 11.42 9.05 2.07
CA ALA A 73 10.25 8.46 2.71
C ALA A 73 10.54 8.10 4.18
N ALA A 74 9.49 8.06 4.99
CA ALA A 74 9.51 7.49 6.32
C ALA A 74 8.59 6.25 6.33
N TYR A 75 8.94 5.27 7.17
CA TYR A 75 8.09 4.10 7.38
C TYR A 75 7.09 4.41 8.49
N ASP A 76 5.80 4.37 8.15
CA ASP A 76 4.72 4.45 9.12
C ASP A 76 4.47 3.05 9.70
N ARG A 77 4.64 2.90 11.01
CA ARG A 77 4.54 1.60 11.69
C ARG A 77 3.09 1.14 11.86
N GLU A 78 2.16 2.09 11.99
CA GLU A 78 0.74 1.80 12.21
C GLU A 78 0.11 1.33 10.90
N ALA A 79 0.32 2.11 9.83
CA ALA A 79 -0.17 1.78 8.50
C ALA A 79 0.66 0.68 7.80
N LYS A 80 1.89 0.43 8.28
CA LYS A 80 2.88 -0.47 7.64
C LYS A 80 3.25 -0.04 6.21
N LEU A 81 3.22 1.27 5.93
CA LEU A 81 3.48 1.86 4.61
C LEU A 81 4.73 2.72 4.62
N TRP A 82 5.46 2.74 3.49
CA TRP A 82 6.42 3.81 3.22
C TRP A 82 5.73 5.03 2.64
N VAL A 83 5.97 6.19 3.24
CA VAL A 83 5.29 7.46 2.89
C VAL A 83 6.34 8.53 2.60
N LYS A 84 6.24 9.24 1.46
CA LYS A 84 7.12 10.40 1.22
C LYS A 84 6.85 11.47 2.27
N ARG A 85 7.92 12.07 2.82
CA ARG A 85 7.77 13.19 3.77
C ARG A 85 6.99 14.35 3.17
N ALA A 86 7.18 14.61 1.87
CA ALA A 86 6.46 15.66 1.14
C ALA A 86 4.93 15.43 1.04
N SER A 87 4.45 14.18 1.19
CA SER A 87 3.03 13.84 1.14
C SER A 87 2.48 13.43 2.51
N GLN A 88 3.13 13.85 3.60
CA GLN A 88 2.77 13.40 4.95
C GLN A 88 1.41 13.95 5.39
N GLU A 89 1.06 15.18 5.01
CA GLU A 89 -0.24 15.78 5.32
C GLU A 89 -1.38 15.06 4.60
N GLU A 90 -1.22 14.82 3.29
CA GLU A 90 -2.18 14.04 2.49
C GLU A 90 -2.35 12.63 3.06
N PHE A 91 -1.24 11.97 3.42
CA PHE A 91 -1.27 10.64 4.03
C PHE A 91 -2.03 10.63 5.36
N ARG A 92 -1.83 11.63 6.22
CA ARG A 92 -2.57 11.73 7.50
C ARG A 92 -4.06 11.89 7.27
N ALA A 93 -4.47 12.75 6.35
CA ALA A 93 -5.88 12.93 6.00
C ALA A 93 -6.49 11.63 5.46
N TYR A 94 -5.76 10.93 4.59
CA TYR A 94 -6.15 9.61 4.09
C TYR A 94 -6.30 8.58 5.22
N TRP A 95 -5.31 8.50 6.12
CA TRP A 95 -5.31 7.52 7.21
C TRP A 95 -6.47 7.73 8.18
N VAL A 96 -6.75 8.98 8.56
CA VAL A 96 -7.90 9.33 9.41
C VAL A 96 -9.23 8.96 8.75
N ALA A 97 -9.39 9.28 7.45
CA ALA A 97 -10.60 8.92 6.72
C ALA A 97 -10.79 7.40 6.62
N ARG A 98 -9.70 6.66 6.41
CA ARG A 98 -9.71 5.19 6.37
C ARG A 98 -10.10 4.60 7.72
N GLN A 99 -9.53 5.09 8.82
CA GLN A 99 -9.85 4.63 10.16
C GLN A 99 -11.34 4.86 10.49
N LYS A 100 -11.86 6.05 10.18
CA LYS A 100 -13.29 6.35 10.37
C LYS A 100 -14.19 5.41 9.58
N SER A 101 -13.86 5.16 8.31
CA SER A 101 -14.63 4.23 7.46
C SER A 101 -14.60 2.80 8.01
N LEU A 102 -13.46 2.37 8.55
CA LEU A 102 -13.33 1.06 9.20
C LEU A 102 -14.18 0.98 10.47
N ASP A 103 -14.15 2.02 11.31
CA ASP A 103 -14.95 2.07 12.54
C ASP A 103 -16.46 2.05 12.23
N GLU A 104 -16.90 2.77 11.20
CA GLU A 104 -18.28 2.74 10.71
C GLU A 104 -18.66 1.35 10.16
N LEU A 105 -17.75 0.67 9.45
CA LEU A 105 -17.97 -0.69 8.98
C LEU A 105 -18.10 -1.68 10.14
N VAL A 106 -17.22 -1.59 11.14
CA VAL A 106 -17.26 -2.41 12.35
C VAL A 106 -18.55 -2.16 13.13
N ALA A 107 -18.96 -0.91 13.31
CA ALA A 107 -20.20 -0.56 13.99
C ALA A 107 -21.44 -1.13 13.28
N ARG A 108 -21.50 -1.01 11.94
CA ARG A 108 -22.56 -1.62 11.13
C ARG A 108 -22.58 -3.14 11.28
N ASN A 109 -21.43 -3.79 11.12
CA ASN A 109 -21.35 -5.26 11.23
C ASN A 109 -21.71 -5.75 12.62
N ARG A 110 -21.31 -5.05 13.69
CA ARG A 110 -21.75 -5.36 15.07
C ARG A 110 -23.26 -5.29 15.22
N LYS A 111 -23.90 -4.25 14.65
CA LYS A 111 -25.37 -4.11 14.67
C LYS A 111 -26.06 -5.26 13.91
N PHE A 112 -25.59 -5.61 12.72
CA PHE A 112 -26.15 -6.72 11.95
C PHE A 112 -25.94 -8.08 12.63
N TYR A 113 -24.79 -8.30 13.27
CA TYR A 113 -24.53 -9.52 14.03
C TYR A 113 -25.50 -9.69 15.21
N ILE A 114 -25.85 -8.59 15.88
CA ILE A 114 -26.88 -8.54 16.93
C ILE A 114 -28.27 -8.86 16.37
N GLU A 115 -28.63 -8.30 15.22
CA GLU A 115 -29.94 -8.49 14.58
C GLU A 115 -30.15 -9.92 14.05
N VAL A 116 -29.12 -10.53 13.45
CA VAL A 116 -29.20 -11.87 12.83
C VAL A 116 -29.18 -13.00 13.87
N LEU A 117 -28.50 -12.82 15.00
CA LEU A 117 -28.39 -13.85 16.05
C LEU A 117 -29.36 -13.65 17.23
N GLY A 118 -30.21 -12.61 17.20
CA GLY A 118 -31.18 -12.31 18.26
C GLY A 118 -30.56 -11.98 19.63
N GLY A 119 -29.25 -11.77 19.70
CA GLY A 119 -28.51 -11.57 20.95
C GLY A 119 -28.47 -10.10 21.37
N ARG A 120 -28.97 -9.77 22.58
CA ARG A 120 -28.82 -8.42 23.14
C ARG A 120 -27.34 -8.06 23.33
N PRO A 121 -26.93 -6.80 23.10
CA PRO A 121 -25.58 -6.36 23.42
C PRO A 121 -25.33 -6.53 24.91
N VAL A 122 -24.31 -7.32 25.27
CA VAL A 122 -23.79 -7.38 26.64
C VAL A 122 -23.16 -6.00 26.91
N LYS A 123 -23.78 -5.23 27.80
CA LYS A 123 -23.21 -3.95 28.26
C LYS A 123 -21.87 -4.21 28.97
N PRO A 124 -20.88 -3.31 28.84
CA PRO A 124 -19.65 -3.39 29.60
C PRO A 124 -19.90 -3.33 31.12
#